data_AF-A0A947FPZ6-F1
#
_entry.id   AF-A0A947FPZ6-F1
#
_cell.length_a   1.000
_cell.length_b   1.000
_cell.length_c   1.000
_cell.angle_alpha   90.00
_cell.angle_beta   90.00
_cell.angle_gamma   90.00
#
_symmetry.space_group_name_H-M   'P 1'
#
loop_
_entity.id
_entity.type
_entity.pdbx_description
1 polymer ?
#
loop_
_entity_poly.entity_id
_entity_poly.type
_entity_poly.pdbx_seq_one_letter_code
_entity_poly.pdbx_strand_id
1 'polypeptide(L)'
;MPRFLAVLVLVLASWMPVAAVALSLGDIDLKSALNQPFAAEIPVSTDSEYDLAALNVGLASIATFERYGLDRAAFIGDFRFEIVPAGANGIVRITSREPIVEPFVT
;
A
#
# COMPACT_ATOMS: atom_id res chain seq x y z
N MET A 1 -47.72 -17.99 -9.88
CA MET A 1 -46.74 -17.65 -10.93
C MET A 1 -45.68 -16.60 -10.53
N PRO A 2 -45.94 -15.53 -9.73
CA PRO A 2 -44.91 -14.50 -9.46
C PRO A 2 -43.78 -14.96 -8.52
N ARG A 3 -44.07 -15.89 -7.58
CA ARG A 3 -43.07 -16.41 -6.63
C ARG A 3 -41.96 -17.23 -7.31
N PHE A 4 -42.28 -17.94 -8.39
CA PHE A 4 -41.31 -18.75 -9.13
C PHE A 4 -40.34 -17.88 -9.93
N LEU A 5 -40.87 -16.78 -10.49
CA LEU A 5 -40.10 -15.75 -11.20
C LEU A 5 -39.16 -15.01 -10.24
N ALA A 6 -39.63 -14.68 -9.03
CA ALA A 6 -38.81 -14.05 -8.00
C ALA A 6 -37.65 -14.95 -7.53
N VAL A 7 -37.90 -16.26 -7.37
CA VAL A 7 -36.86 -17.23 -7.02
C VAL A 7 -35.83 -17.38 -8.15
N LEU A 8 -36.27 -17.42 -9.41
CA LEU A 8 -35.37 -17.48 -10.57
C LEU A 8 -34.42 -16.27 -10.64
N VAL A 9 -34.96 -15.06 -10.44
CA VAL A 9 -34.17 -13.82 -10.45
C VAL A 9 -33.14 -13.81 -9.32
N LEU A 10 -33.51 -14.27 -8.12
CA LEU A 10 -32.59 -14.37 -6.98
C LEU A 10 -31.46 -15.37 -7.22
N VAL A 11 -31.76 -16.53 -7.84
CA VAL A 11 -30.74 -17.52 -8.19
C VAL A 11 -29.77 -16.99 -9.25
N LEU A 12 -30.27 -16.29 -10.28
CA LEU A 12 -29.42 -15.64 -11.28
C LEU A 12 -28.56 -14.51 -10.69
N ALA A 13 -29.12 -13.68 -9.80
CA ALA A 13 -28.38 -12.61 -9.15
C ALA A 13 -27.25 -13.14 -8.24
N SER A 14 -27.44 -14.31 -7.61
CA SER A 14 -26.40 -14.95 -6.78
C SER A 14 -25.18 -15.45 -7.57
N TRP A 15 -25.27 -15.53 -8.91
CA TRP A 15 -24.17 -15.92 -9.78
C TRP A 15 -23.42 -14.73 -10.39
N MET A 16 -23.86 -13.49 -10.14
CA MET A 16 -23.07 -12.33 -10.55
C MET A 16 -21.81 -12.23 -9.68
N PRO A 17 -20.61 -12.21 -10.28
CA PRO A 17 -19.39 -11.94 -9.53
C PRO A 17 -19.47 -10.52 -8.96
N VAL A 18 -19.25 -10.39 -7.66
CA VAL A 18 -19.03 -9.09 -7.03
C VAL A 18 -17.67 -8.60 -7.52
N ALA A 19 -17.63 -7.44 -8.16
CA ALA A 19 -16.36 -6.81 -8.52
C ALA A 19 -15.57 -6.56 -7.23
N ALA A 20 -14.44 -7.23 -7.08
CA ALA A 20 -13.51 -6.99 -5.98
C ALA A 20 -12.60 -5.84 -6.39
N VAL A 21 -12.54 -4.78 -5.58
CA VAL A 21 -11.51 -3.75 -5.73
C VAL A 21 -10.23 -4.30 -5.11
N ALA A 22 -9.17 -4.42 -5.91
CA ALA A 22 -7.89 -4.90 -5.43
C ALA A 22 -6.86 -3.78 -5.50
N LEU A 23 -6.30 -3.43 -4.33
CA LEU A 23 -5.08 -2.64 -4.26
C LEU A 23 -3.91 -3.62 -4.11
N SER A 24 -2.98 -3.60 -5.06
CA SER A 24 -1.77 -4.39 -5.01
C SER A 24 -0.56 -3.49 -4.74
N LEU A 25 0.34 -3.95 -3.88
CA LEU A 25 1.63 -3.33 -3.63
C LEU A 25 2.72 -4.23 -4.20
N GLY A 26 3.60 -3.66 -5.01
CA GLY A 26 4.79 -4.33 -5.51
C GLY A 26 5.91 -4.38 -4.48
N ASP A 27 7.08 -4.86 -4.92
CA ASP A 27 8.27 -4.88 -4.08
C ASP A 27 8.84 -3.48 -3.86
N ILE A 28 9.54 -3.31 -2.73
CA ILE A 28 10.30 -2.09 -2.46
C ILE A 28 11.60 -2.08 -3.28
N ASP A 29 11.78 -1.03 -4.07
CA ASP A 29 12.97 -0.81 -4.87
C ASP A 29 13.80 0.33 -4.29
N LEU A 30 15.00 0.00 -3.79
CA LEU A 30 15.91 0.95 -3.17
C LEU A 30 16.71 1.69 -4.24
N LYS A 31 16.57 3.02 -4.27
CA LYS A 31 17.26 3.90 -5.22
C LYS A 31 18.50 4.58 -4.63
N SER A 32 18.61 4.64 -3.30
CA SER A 32 19.74 5.27 -2.60
C SER A 32 20.86 4.29 -2.27
N ALA A 33 22.12 4.77 -2.31
CA ALA A 33 23.26 4.01 -1.80
C ALA A 33 23.46 4.22 -0.28
N LEU A 34 24.38 3.47 0.32
CA LEU A 34 24.78 3.64 1.72
C LEU A 34 25.32 5.07 1.97
N ASN A 35 25.02 5.64 3.15
CA ASN A 35 25.39 7.01 3.54
C ASN A 35 24.77 8.11 2.67
N GLN A 36 23.66 7.82 2.01
CA GLN A 36 22.86 8.82 1.31
C GLN A 36 21.49 8.96 1.98
N PRO A 37 20.77 10.07 1.76
CA PRO A 37 19.37 10.14 2.09
C PRO A 37 18.64 8.94 1.47
N PHE A 38 17.84 8.27 2.28
CA PHE A 38 17.06 7.12 1.87
C PHE A 38 16.13 7.55 0.74
N ALA A 39 16.08 6.74 -0.32
CA ALA A 39 15.16 6.90 -1.42
C ALA A 39 14.73 5.51 -1.88
N ALA A 40 13.44 5.21 -1.76
CA ALA A 40 12.87 3.95 -2.22
C ALA A 40 11.50 4.19 -2.86
N GLU A 41 11.11 3.27 -3.73
CA GLU A 41 9.85 3.32 -4.46
C GLU A 41 9.13 1.98 -4.32
N ILE A 42 7.81 2.03 -4.08
CA ILE A 42 6.93 0.86 -4.04
C ILE A 42 5.85 1.06 -5.11
N PRO A 43 5.81 0.24 -6.17
CA PRO A 43 4.73 0.29 -7.15
C PRO A 43 3.38 -0.04 -6.51
N VAL A 44 2.35 0.70 -6.89
CA VAL A 44 0.97 0.48 -6.48
C VAL A 44 0.11 0.25 -7.71
N SER A 45 -0.59 -0.88 -7.76
CA SER A 45 -1.57 -1.16 -8.80
C SER A 45 -2.98 -1.06 -8.24
N THR A 46 -3.85 -0.38 -8.99
CA THR A 46 -5.26 -0.20 -8.65
C THR A 46 -6.12 -0.30 -9.91
N ASP A 47 -7.36 -0.71 -9.72
CA ASP A 47 -8.36 -0.79 -10.81
C ASP A 47 -9.05 0.56 -11.07
N SER A 48 -8.82 1.57 -10.22
CA SER A 48 -9.48 2.88 -10.27
C SER A 48 -8.57 4.02 -9.81
N GLU A 49 -8.56 5.13 -10.58
CA GLU A 49 -7.85 6.36 -10.22
C GLU A 49 -8.39 7.00 -8.92
N TYR A 50 -9.69 6.81 -8.63
CA TYR A 50 -10.31 7.29 -7.40
C TYR A 50 -9.70 6.62 -6.17
N ASP A 51 -9.42 5.31 -6.25
CA ASP A 51 -8.85 4.56 -5.14
C ASP A 51 -7.40 4.99 -4.86
N LEU A 52 -6.64 5.34 -5.91
CA LEU A 52 -5.31 5.91 -5.74
C LEU A 52 -5.37 7.29 -5.05
N ALA A 53 -6.36 8.11 -5.39
CA ALA A 53 -6.55 9.42 -4.77
C ALA A 53 -7.02 9.33 -3.30
N ALA A 54 -7.75 8.27 -2.95
CA ALA A 54 -8.19 7.99 -1.58
C ALA A 54 -7.12 7.28 -0.73
N LEU A 55 -6.04 6.78 -1.36
CA LEU A 55 -4.99 6.04 -0.67
C LEU A 55 -4.24 6.93 0.33
N ASN A 56 -4.09 6.44 1.56
CA ASN A 56 -3.26 7.06 2.57
C ASN A 56 -2.09 6.14 2.91
N VAL A 57 -0.89 6.72 2.98
CA VAL A 57 0.33 5.99 3.31
C VAL A 57 1.04 6.74 4.42
N GLY A 58 1.51 5.98 5.41
CA GLY A 58 2.30 6.51 6.51
C GLY A 58 2.94 5.40 7.31
N LEU A 59 3.79 5.80 8.24
CA LEU A 59 4.42 4.88 9.16
C LEU A 59 3.40 4.36 10.18
N ALA A 60 3.44 3.06 10.45
CA ALA A 60 2.59 2.45 11.46
C ALA A 60 2.85 3.04 12.86
N SER A 61 1.83 3.00 13.72
CA SER A 61 1.95 3.46 15.10
C SER A 61 2.84 2.52 15.93
N ILE A 62 3.41 3.04 17.02
CA ILE A 62 4.23 2.25 17.95
C ILE A 62 3.48 1.02 18.46
N ALA A 63 2.21 1.17 18.82
CA ALA A 63 1.37 0.07 19.28
C ALA A 63 1.21 -1.06 18.23
N THR A 64 1.26 -0.72 16.93
CA THR A 64 1.26 -1.72 15.85
C THR A 64 2.59 -2.48 15.83
N PHE A 65 3.72 -1.80 15.94
CA PHE A 65 5.03 -2.46 16.02
C PHE A 65 5.09 -3.44 17.20
N GLU A 66 4.67 -2.99 18.39
CA GLU A 66 4.63 -3.82 19.61
C GLU A 66 3.71 -5.03 19.44
N ARG A 67 2.52 -4.84 18.85
CA ARG A 67 1.56 -5.93 18.60
C ARG A 67 2.13 -7.03 17.73
N TYR A 68 2.95 -6.67 16.74
CA TYR A 68 3.59 -7.63 15.84
C TYR A 68 4.99 -8.05 16.31
N GLY A 69 5.44 -7.58 17.49
CA GLY A 69 6.77 -7.89 18.03
C GLY A 69 7.91 -7.38 17.15
N LEU A 70 7.68 -6.31 16.40
CA LEU A 70 8.66 -5.70 15.49
C LEU A 70 9.44 -4.62 16.22
N ASP A 71 10.76 -4.58 16.02
CA ASP A 71 11.58 -3.46 16.46
C ASP A 71 11.34 -2.23 15.57
N ARG A 72 11.25 -1.06 16.19
CA ARG A 72 11.02 0.21 15.51
C ARG A 72 12.31 1.00 15.48
N ALA A 73 13.11 0.79 14.43
CA ALA A 73 14.34 1.52 14.23
C ALA A 73 14.12 3.03 14.27
N ALA A 74 14.96 3.77 15.00
CA ALA A 74 14.77 5.21 15.19
C ALA A 74 14.76 6.00 13.87
N PHE A 75 15.60 5.58 12.90
CA PHE A 75 15.80 6.28 11.63
C PHE A 75 14.56 6.30 10.72
N ILE A 76 13.64 5.33 10.86
CA ILE A 76 12.41 5.32 10.04
C ILE A 76 11.42 6.40 10.49
N GLY A 77 11.63 7.01 11.65
CA GLY A 77 10.82 8.11 12.16
C GLY A 77 10.85 9.36 11.28
N ASP A 78 11.95 9.57 10.55
CA ASP A 78 12.16 10.73 9.67
C ASP A 78 11.77 10.46 8.21
N PHE A 79 11.15 9.32 7.93
CA PHE A 79 10.65 8.99 6.61
C PHE A 79 9.44 9.82 6.22
N ARG A 80 9.50 10.31 4.98
CA ARG A 80 8.43 11.00 4.30
C ARG A 80 7.90 10.12 3.19
N PHE A 81 6.58 10.03 3.12
CA PHE A 81 5.85 9.21 2.18
C PHE A 81 5.09 10.14 1.23
N GLU A 82 5.19 9.87 -0.07
CA GLU A 82 4.49 10.60 -1.11
C GLU A 82 3.91 9.59 -2.10
N ILE A 83 2.67 9.81 -2.54
CA ILE A 83 2.04 9.00 -3.58
C ILE A 83 2.18 9.78 -4.89
N VAL A 84 2.89 9.19 -5.86
CA VAL A 84 3.13 9.77 -7.17
C VAL A 84 2.28 9.00 -8.19
N PRO A 85 1.27 9.64 -8.80
CA PRO A 85 0.44 9.01 -9.82
C PRO A 85 1.26 8.65 -11.06
N ALA A 86 0.98 7.48 -11.64
CA ALA A 86 1.63 6.94 -12.83
C ALA A 86 0.56 6.32 -13.77
N GLY A 87 -0.31 7.17 -14.32
CA GLY A 87 -1.49 6.74 -15.08
C GLY A 87 -2.56 6.18 -14.15
N ALA A 88 -3.10 5.00 -14.49
CA ALA A 88 -4.06 4.29 -13.63
C ALA A 88 -3.41 3.70 -12.36
N ASN A 89 -2.08 3.63 -12.31
CA ASN A 89 -1.30 3.10 -11.19
C ASN A 89 -0.62 4.24 -10.42
N GLY A 90 0.11 3.90 -9.36
CA GLY A 90 0.90 4.87 -8.62
C GLY A 90 2.22 4.29 -8.12
N ILE A 91 3.03 5.17 -7.54
CA ILE A 91 4.28 4.83 -6.86
C ILE A 91 4.24 5.48 -5.50
N VAL A 92 4.42 4.69 -4.44
CA VAL A 92 4.72 5.22 -3.11
C VAL A 92 6.21 5.50 -3.06
N ARG A 93 6.57 6.77 -2.99
CA ARG A 93 7.94 7.22 -2.82
C ARG A 93 8.22 7.45 -1.34
N ILE A 94 9.31 6.87 -0.87
CA ILE A 94 9.77 6.96 0.52
C ILE A 94 11.10 7.70 0.50
N THR A 95 11.21 8.78 1.25
CA THR A 95 12.44 9.59 1.33
C THR A 95 12.80 9.93 2.77
N SER A 96 14.09 10.04 3.10
CA SER A 96 14.56 10.64 4.35
C SER A 96 15.15 12.03 4.13
N ARG A 97 15.22 12.82 5.20
CA ARG A 97 15.99 14.08 5.22
C ARG A 97 17.47 13.83 5.45
N GLU A 98 17.77 12.94 6.38
CA GLU A 98 19.12 12.68 6.83
C GLU A 98 19.67 11.42 6.15
N PRO A 99 20.99 11.37 5.88
CA PRO A 99 21.62 10.16 5.40
C PRO A 99 21.39 9.00 6.35
N ILE A 100 20.99 7.86 5.80
CA ILE A 100 20.80 6.66 6.61
C ILE A 100 22.05 5.81 6.55
N VAL A 101 22.61 5.57 7.72
CA VAL A 101 23.64 4.57 7.96
C VAL A 101 22.92 3.46 8.69
N GLU A 102 22.48 2.43 7.98
CA GLU A 102 21.96 1.25 8.64
C GLU A 102 23.08 0.70 9.54
N PRO A 103 22.88 0.57 10.87
CA PRO A 103 23.79 -0.23 11.66
C PRO A 103 23.60 -1.67 11.17
N PHE A 104 24.56 -2.18 10.40
CA PHE A 104 24.54 -3.57 9.95
C PHE A 104 24.41 -4.47 11.18
N VAL A 105 23.28 -5.15 11.30
CA VAL A 105 23.13 -6.21 12.28
C VAL A 105 24.08 -7.33 11.83
N THR A 106 25.02 -7.68 12.72
CA THR A 106 25.89 -8.86 12.59
C THR A 106 25.22 -10.07 13.21
#